data_AF-A0A414XJV1-F1
#
_entry.id   AF-A0A414XJV1-F1
#
_cell.length_a   1.000
_cell.length_b   1.000
_cell.length_c   1.000
_cell.angle_alpha   90.00
_cell.angle_beta   90.00
_cell.angle_gamma   90.00
#
_symmetry.space_group_name_H-M   'P 1'
#
loop_
_entity.id
_entity.type
_entity.pdbx_description
1 polymer ?
#
loop_
_entity_poly.entity_id
_entity_poly.type
_entity_poly.pdbx_seq_one_letter_code
_entity_poly.pdbx_strand_id
1 'polypeptide(L)' 'MKTNTNSRYAVAVLIDGDNASFEKMEDIMGFVSRYGDAVVRRIYGDWTRKALSAWKETAREHGFRLVQASSH' A
#
# COMPACT_ATOMS: atom_id res chain seq x y z
N MET A 1 -7.75 -21.49 -23.79
CA MET A 1 -7.64 -20.06 -23.44
C MET A 1 -6.19 -19.64 -23.61
N LYS A 2 -5.90 -18.70 -24.51
CA LYS A 2 -4.55 -18.11 -24.63
C LYS A 2 -4.46 -17.02 -23.56
N THR A 3 -3.70 -17.25 -22.50
CA THR A 3 -3.35 -16.18 -21.55
C THR A 3 -2.39 -15.25 -22.27
N ASN A 4 -2.79 -14.00 -22.48
CA ASN A 4 -1.89 -12.96 -22.98
C ASN A 4 -0.85 -12.69 -21.87
N THR A 5 0.31 -13.35 -21.96
CA THR A 5 1.37 -13.35 -20.95
C THR A 5 2.15 -12.04 -20.85
N ASN A 6 1.74 -10.99 -21.57
CA ASN A 6 2.44 -9.71 -21.66
C ASN A 6 1.64 -8.51 -21.12
N SER A 7 0.47 -8.73 -20.55
CA SER A 7 -0.31 -7.67 -19.89
C SER A 7 -0.03 -7.68 -18.40
N ARG A 8 0.85 -6.78 -17.94
CA ARG A 8 0.96 -6.48 -16.50
C ARG A 8 -0.38 -5.93 -16.02
N TYR A 9 -0.94 -6.51 -14.96
CA TYR A 9 -2.20 -6.03 -14.40
C TYR A 9 -2.00 -4.67 -13.71
N ALA A 10 -2.97 -3.78 -13.85
CA ALA A 10 -3.04 -2.60 -13.01
C ALA A 10 -3.56 -3.02 -11.62
N VAL A 11 -2.74 -2.85 -10.59
CA VAL A 11 -3.06 -3.27 -9.22
C VAL A 11 -3.36 -2.04 -8.36
N ALA A 12 -4.40 -2.14 -7.54
CA ALA A 12 -4.68 -1.17 -6.48
C ALA A 12 -4.27 -1.75 -5.12
N VAL A 13 -3.43 -1.02 -4.39
CA VAL A 13 -2.99 -1.35 -3.05
C VAL A 13 -3.60 -0.36 -2.07
N LEU A 14 -4.48 -0.87 -1.21
CA LEU A 14 -5.18 -0.11 -0.18
C LEU A 14 -4.85 -0.77 1.16
N ILE A 15 -4.20 -0.02 2.05
CA ILE A 15 -3.75 -0.51 3.35
C ILE A 15 -4.55 0.21 4.44
N ASP A 16 -5.05 -0.55 5.40
CA ASP A 16 -5.54 -0.02 6.66
C ASP A 16 -4.36 0.11 7.63
N GLY A 17 -3.82 1.32 7.75
CA GLY A 17 -2.63 1.63 8.55
C GLY A 17 -2.86 1.60 10.05
N ASP A 18 -4.12 1.72 10.51
CA ASP A 18 -4.46 1.59 11.93
C ASP A 18 -4.43 0.12 12.38
N ASN A 19 -4.71 -0.82 11.47
CA ASN A 19 -4.80 -2.25 11.74
C ASN A 19 -3.65 -3.10 11.16
N ALA A 20 -2.74 -2.50 10.38
CA ALA A 20 -1.58 -3.17 9.82
C ALA A 20 -0.26 -2.60 10.37
N SER A 21 0.78 -3.43 10.41
CA SER A 21 2.15 -2.99 10.71
C SER A 21 2.87 -2.56 9.43
N PHE A 22 3.64 -1.47 9.52
CA PHE A 22 4.48 -0.94 8.44
C PHE A 22 5.58 -1.93 8.01
N GLU A 23 5.99 -2.82 8.91
CA GLU A 23 7.01 -3.86 8.67
C GLU A 23 6.65 -4.80 7.51
N LYS A 24 5.36 -4.91 7.17
CA LYS A 24 4.88 -5.78 6.07
C LYS A 24 5.00 -5.14 4.69
N MET A 25 5.48 -3.91 4.57
CA MET A 25 5.47 -3.19 3.29
C MET A 25 6.26 -3.94 2.20
N GLU A 26 7.46 -4.41 2.52
CA GLU A 26 8.30 -5.11 1.55
C GLU A 26 7.62 -6.39 1.04
N ASP A 27 6.98 -7.15 1.92
CA ASP A 27 6.22 -8.34 1.54
C ASP A 27 5.05 -7.99 0.62
N ILE A 28 4.31 -6.92 0.93
CA ILE A 28 3.18 -6.43 0.12
C ILE A 28 3.67 -6.03 -1.27
N MET A 29 4.74 -5.24 -1.35
CA MET A 29 5.27 -4.76 -2.62
C MET A 29 5.91 -5.87 -3.46
N GLY A 30 6.60 -6.81 -2.80
CA GLY A 30 7.12 -8.02 -3.40
C GLY A 30 5.99 -8.86 -4.01
N PHE A 31 4.89 -9.06 -3.28
CA PHE A 31 3.71 -9.76 -3.80
C PHE A 31 3.11 -9.04 -5.01
N VAL A 32 2.85 -7.73 -4.91
CA VAL A 32 2.27 -6.91 -5.99
C VAL A 32 3.09 -7.02 -7.28
N SER A 33 4.42 -6.94 -7.17
CA SER A 33 5.33 -6.98 -8.32
C SER A 33 5.22 -8.25 -9.18
N ARG A 34 4.71 -9.35 -8.59
CA ARG A 34 4.48 -10.63 -9.28
C ARG A 34 3.25 -10.62 -10.17
N TYR A 35 2.29 -9.71 -9.93
CA TYR A 35 1.04 -9.62 -10.69
C TYR A 35 1.03 -8.44 -11.65
N GLY A 36 1.62 -7.31 -11.26
CA GLY A 36 1.69 -6.15 -12.14
C GLY A 36 2.06 -4.86 -11.42
N ASP A 37 1.61 -3.74 -11.99
CA ASP A 37 2.04 -2.42 -11.56
C ASP A 37 1.01 -1.84 -10.57
N ALA A 38 1.47 -1.47 -9.37
CA ALA A 38 0.64 -0.75 -8.42
C ALA A 38 0.41 0.69 -8.88
N VAL A 39 -0.75 0.93 -9.49
CA VAL A 39 -1.22 2.23 -10.01
C VAL A 39 -1.97 3.04 -8.97
N VAL A 40 -2.52 2.39 -7.95
CA VAL A 40 -3.10 3.05 -6.77
C VAL A 40 -2.37 2.53 -5.54
N ARG A 41 -1.86 3.45 -4.73
CA ARG A 41 -1.13 3.16 -3.48
C ARG A 41 -1.63 4.09 -2.39
N ARG A 42 -2.43 3.57 -1.46
CA ARG A 42 -3.00 4.37 -0.37
C ARG A 42 -2.90 3.63 0.95
N ILE A 43 -2.55 4.38 2.00
CA ILE A 43 -2.67 3.94 3.38
C ILE A 43 -3.71 4.83 4.04
N TYR A 44 -4.74 4.21 4.60
CA TYR A 44 -5.80 4.88 5.34
C TYR A 44 -5.51 4.76 6.82
N GLY A 45 -5.69 5.84 7.57
CA GLY A 45 -5.59 5.78 9.02
C GLY A 45 -5.71 7.15 9.66
N ASP A 46 -5.73 7.16 10.98
CA ASP A 46 -5.75 8.41 11.73
C ASP A 46 -4.34 8.98 11.93
N TRP A 47 -3.90 9.81 10.98
CA TRP A 47 -2.55 10.41 10.97
C TRP A 47 -2.29 11.43 12.08
N THR A 48 -3.29 11.73 12.91
CA THR A 48 -3.07 12.48 14.16
C THR A 48 -2.41 11.62 15.23
N ARG A 49 -2.49 10.29 15.12
CA ARG A 49 -1.88 9.34 16.06
C ARG A 49 -0.39 9.23 15.84
N LYS A 50 0.39 9.35 16.92
CA LYS A 50 1.85 9.16 16.90
C LYS A 50 2.25 7.74 16.45
N ALA A 51 1.42 6.73 16.72
CA ALA A 51 1.69 5.34 16.36
C ALA A 51 1.88 5.12 14.85
N LEU A 52 1.28 5.97 14.01
CA LEU A 52 1.41 5.88 12.55
C LEU A 52 2.64 6.61 12.00
N SER A 53 3.52 7.16 12.85
CA SER A 53 4.71 7.87 12.37
C SER A 53 5.63 6.98 11.54
N ALA A 54 5.75 5.69 11.90
CA ALA A 54 6.60 4.72 11.21
C ALA A 54 6.17 4.50 9.75
N TRP A 55 4.86 4.61 9.46
CA TRP A 55 4.34 4.51 8.10
C TRP A 55 4.78 5.66 7.19
N LYS A 56 5.17 6.83 7.72
CA LYS A 56 5.46 8.01 6.90
C LYS A 56 6.69 7.83 6.02
N GLU A 57 7.75 7.24 6.56
CA GLU A 57 8.99 6.98 5.83
C GLU A 57 8.77 5.92 4.75
N THR A 58 8.24 4.78 5.14
CA THR A 58 7.90 3.67 4.23
C THR A 58 6.92 4.10 3.14
N ALA A 59 5.90 4.89 3.47
CA ALA A 59 4.96 5.40 2.47
C ALA A 59 5.65 6.29 1.44
N ARG A 60 6.56 7.17 1.88
CA ARG A 60 7.33 8.04 0.99
C ARG A 60 8.22 7.22 0.05
N GLU A 61 8.89 6.20 0.57
CA GLU A 61 9.81 5.34 -0.20
C GLU A 61 9.10 4.56 -1.29
N HIS A 62 7.92 4.00 -1.00
CA HIS A 62 7.16 3.22 -1.96
C HIS A 62 6.06 4.01 -2.69
N GLY A 63 6.01 5.34 -2.53
CA GLY A 63 5.08 6.22 -3.24
C GLY A 63 3.60 6.02 -2.83
N PHE A 64 3.34 5.65 -1.58
CA PHE A 64 1.99 5.60 -1.03
C PHE A 64 1.49 6.98 -0.62
N ARG A 65 0.22 7.25 -0.93
CA ARG A 65 -0.48 8.42 -0.41
C ARG A 65 -1.09 8.08 0.94
N LEU A 66 -0.77 8.88 1.94
CA LEU A 66 -1.43 8.85 3.25
C LEU A 66 -2.80 9.52 3.12
N VAL A 67 -3.86 8.83 3.54
CA VAL A 67 -5.25 9.31 3.49
C VAL A 67 -5.80 9.32 4.91
N GLN A 68 -6.21 10.50 5.39
CA GLN A 68 -6.86 10.61 6.70
C GLN A 68 -8.16 9.81 6.68
N ALA A 69 -8.27 8.87 7.60
CA ALA A 69 -9.50 8.14 7.89
C ALA A 69 -9.70 8.20 9.40
N SER A 70 -10.81 8.81 9.84
CA SER A 70 -11.16 8.85 11.25
C SER A 70 -11.83 7.53 11.61
N SER A 71 -11.22 6.79 12.52
CA SER A 71 -11.92 5.70 13.21
C SER A 71 -12.93 6.35 14.17
N HIS A 72 -14.23 6.16 13.91
CA HIS A 72 -15.31 6.56 14.82
C HIS A 72 -15.37 5.65 16.05
#